data_AF-A0A9E5QVF8-F1
#
_entry.id   AF-A0A9E5QVF8-F1
#
_cell.length_a   1.000
_cell.length_b   1.000
_cell.length_c   1.000
_cell.angle_alpha   90.00
_cell.angle_beta   90.00
_cell.angle_gamma   90.00
#
_symmetry.space_group_name_H-M   'P 1'
#
loop_
_entity.id
_entity.type
_entity.pdbx_description
1 polymer ?
#
loop_
_entity_poly.entity_id
_entity_poly.type
_entity_poly.pdbx_seq_one_letter_code
_entity_poly.pdbx_strand_id
1 'polypeptide(L)' 'MRLNAPELAYGFNMRNIQGLSLLEGTGTRTQIEKQLNQVLQNLPAGIYILQLNHSGQRYEAKLVKP' A
#
# COMPACT_ATOMS: atom_id res chain seq x y z
N MET A 1 28.02 -14.39 -9.08
CA MET A 1 26.79 -14.46 -8.25
C MET A 1 26.35 -13.02 -8.00
N ARG A 2 25.17 -12.60 -8.50
CA ARG A 2 24.64 -11.26 -8.21
C ARG A 2 24.10 -11.28 -6.79
N LEU A 3 24.71 -10.52 -5.89
CA LEU A 3 24.17 -10.24 -4.56
C LEU A 3 22.83 -9.50 -4.77
N ASN A 4 21.71 -10.20 -4.59
CA ASN A 4 20.42 -9.55 -4.49
C ASN A 4 20.46 -8.68 -3.23
N ALA A 5 20.59 -7.37 -3.42
CA ALA A 5 20.37 -6.43 -2.33
C ALA A 5 19.00 -6.75 -1.70
N PRO A 6 18.88 -6.82 -0.37
CA PRO A 6 17.58 -7.00 0.26
C PRO A 6 16.67 -5.89 -0.25
N GLU A 7 15.55 -6.25 -0.89
CA GLU A 7 14.52 -5.28 -1.23
C GLU A 7 14.13 -4.57 0.07
N LEU A 8 14.43 -3.28 0.14
CA LEU A 8 14.14 -2.47 1.31
C LEU A 8 12.62 -2.53 1.56
N ALA A 9 12.24 -2.84 2.80
CA ALA A 9 10.85 -2.96 3.18
C ALA A 9 10.19 -1.58 3.14
N TYR A 10 9.02 -1.52 2.50
CA TYR A 10 8.12 -0.37 2.55
C TYR A 10 7.14 -0.60 3.69
N GLY A 11 6.89 0.43 4.49
CA GLY A 11 5.66 0.51 5.29
C GLY A 11 4.52 0.97 4.40
N PHE A 12 3.32 0.45 4.59
CA PHE A 12 2.16 0.91 3.82
C PHE A 12 0.91 0.96 4.69
N ASN A 13 0.01 1.89 4.36
CA ASN A 13 -1.29 2.04 4.98
C ASN A 13 -2.29 2.49 3.91
N MET A 14 -3.46 1.87 3.85
CA MET A 14 -4.57 2.27 3.02
C MET A 14 -5.74 2.63 3.90
N ARG A 15 -6.33 3.80 3.68
CA ARG A 15 -7.46 4.33 4.45
C ARG A 15 -8.57 4.83 3.54
N ASN A 16 -9.81 4.81 4.01
CA ASN A 16 -10.92 5.47 3.32
C ASN A 16 -10.90 6.99 3.57
N ILE A 17 -11.81 7.73 2.93
CA ILE A 17 -11.91 9.19 3.08
C ILE A 17 -12.31 9.66 4.50
N GLN A 18 -12.84 8.76 5.33
CA GLN A 18 -13.17 9.01 6.73
C GLN A 18 -11.97 8.78 7.67
N GLY A 19 -10.81 8.35 7.12
CA GLY A 19 -9.62 8.06 7.91
C GLY A 19 -9.57 6.65 8.51
N LEU A 20 -10.53 5.78 8.18
CA LEU A 20 -10.51 4.39 8.64
C LEU A 20 -9.43 3.61 7.87
N SER A 21 -8.44 3.08 8.60
CA SER A 21 -7.44 2.14 8.06
C SER A 21 -8.11 0.84 7.62
N LEU A 22 -7.92 0.46 6.37
CA LEU A 22 -8.43 -0.75 5.74
C LEU A 22 -7.36 -1.83 5.64
N LEU A 23 -6.11 -1.42 5.45
CA LEU A 23 -4.97 -2.32 5.32
C LEU A 23 -3.71 -1.57 5.76
N GLU A 24 -2.86 -2.21 6.53
CA GLU A 24 -1.55 -1.67 6.89
C GLU A 24 -0.55 -2.80 7.06
N GLY A 25 0.73 -2.48 6.87
CA GLY A 25 1.79 -3.47 7.06
C GLY A 25 3.14 -2.99 6.60
N THR A 26 4.07 -3.93 6.55
CA THR A 26 5.41 -3.74 5.97
C THR A 26 5.71 -4.88 5.01
N GLY A 27 6.40 -4.61 3.91
CA GLY A 27 6.75 -5.64 2.95
C GLY A 27 7.57 -5.12 1.77
N THR A 28 8.01 -6.03 0.91
CA THR A 28 8.58 -5.64 -0.39
C THR A 28 7.49 -5.15 -1.33
N ARG A 29 7.89 -4.46 -2.40
CA ARG A 29 6.96 -3.98 -3.44
C ARG A 29 6.00 -5.08 -3.90
N THR A 30 6.53 -6.26 -4.23
CA THR A 30 5.77 -7.42 -4.72
C THR A 30 4.73 -7.90 -3.70
N GLN A 31 5.08 -7.92 -2.41
CA GLN A 31 4.16 -8.34 -1.36
C GLN A 31 3.00 -7.35 -1.20
N ILE A 32 3.31 -6.05 -1.22
CA ILE A 32 2.33 -4.97 -1.09
C ILE A 32 1.39 -4.96 -2.29
N GLU A 33 1.91 -5.06 -3.52
CA GLU A 33 1.09 -5.14 -4.74
C GLU A 33 0.11 -6.33 -4.68
N LYS A 34 0.57 -7.50 -4.21
CA LYS A 34 -0.30 -8.69 -4.05
C LYS A 34 -1.41 -8.45 -3.03
N GLN A 35 -1.08 -7.89 -1.86
CA GLN A 35 -2.06 -7.62 -0.80
C GLN A 35 -3.07 -6.55 -1.24
N LEU A 36 -2.62 -5.48 -1.88
CA LEU A 36 -3.49 -4.43 -2.40
C LEU A 36 -4.47 -5.01 -3.42
N ASN A 37 -4.01 -5.81 -4.38
CA ASN A 37 -4.89 -6.43 -5.38
C ASN A 37 -5.99 -7.30 -4.75
N GLN A 38 -5.70 -8.02 -3.66
CA GLN A 38 -6.71 -8.81 -2.95
C GLN A 38 -7.78 -7.94 -2.29
N VAL A 39 -7.38 -6.83 -1.66
CA VAL A 39 -8.33 -5.92 -0.99
C VAL A 39 -9.12 -5.09 -2.01
N LEU A 40 -8.48 -4.67 -3.11
CA LEU A 40 -9.10 -3.92 -4.20
C LEU A 40 -10.28 -4.64 -4.83
N GLN A 41 -10.30 -5.97 -4.85
CA GLN A 41 -11.42 -6.74 -5.39
C GLN A 41 -12.70 -6.56 -4.55
N ASN A 42 -12.59 -6.53 -3.22
CA ASN A 42 -13.72 -6.49 -2.29
C ASN A 42 -14.02 -5.08 -1.75
N LEU A 43 -13.23 -4.09 -2.14
CA LEU A 43 -13.41 -2.70 -1.75
C LEU A 43 -14.73 -2.13 -2.32
N PRO A 44 -15.61 -1.51 -1.51
CA PRO A 44 -16.78 -0.82 -2.05
C PRO A 44 -16.39 0.38 -2.94
N ALA A 45 -17.35 0.92 -3.68
CA ALA A 45 -17.16 2.16 -4.41
C ALA A 45 -16.86 3.31 -3.43
N GLY A 46 -15.90 4.16 -3.77
CA GLY A 46 -15.47 5.23 -2.87
C GLY A 46 -14.07 5.78 -3.16
N ILE A 47 -13.61 6.63 -2.25
CA ILE A 47 -12.29 7.26 -2.30
C ILE A 47 -11.42 6.70 -1.20
N TYR A 48 -10.21 6.29 -1.58
CA TYR A 48 -9.21 5.69 -0.71
C TYR A 48 -7.88 6.42 -0.87
N ILE A 49 -7.09 6.44 0.19
CA ILE A 49 -5.75 7.00 0.22
C ILE A 49 -4.79 5.86 0.54
N LEU A 50 -3.85 5.59 -0.36
CA LEU A 50 -2.73 4.69 -0.14
C LEU A 50 -1.51 5.52 0.24
N GLN A 51 -0.92 5.22 1.38
CA GLN A 51 0.32 5.79 1.86
C GLN A 51 1.42 4.71 1.84
N LEU A 52 2.58 5.06 1.30
CA LEU A 52 3.80 4.26 1.35
C LEU A 52 4.88 5.02 2.11
N ASN A 53 5.55 4.38 3.05
CA ASN A 53 6.68 4.92 3.80
C ASN A 53 7.93 4.10 3.46
N HIS A 54 8.99 4.76 2.99
CA HIS A 54 10.24 4.10 2.64
C HIS A 54 11.42 5.03 2.86
N SER A 55 12.44 4.56 3.59
CA SER A 55 13.66 5.34 3.90
C SER A 55 13.38 6.75 4.45
N GLY A 56 12.37 6.89 5.32
CA GLY A 56 11.96 8.17 5.91
C GLY A 56 11.13 9.07 4.99
N GLN A 57 10.90 8.68 3.74
CA GLN A 57 10.01 9.39 2.82
C GLN A 57 8.59 8.81 2.88
N ARG A 58 7.61 9.69 2.73
CA ARG A 58 6.18 9.36 2.68
C ARG A 58 5.63 9.70 1.30
N TYR A 59 5.06 8.71 0.64
CA TYR A 59 4.36 8.84 -0.64
C TYR A 59 2.88 8.59 -0.42
N GLU A 60 2.03 9.34 -1.12
CA GLU A 60 0.58 9.17 -1.03
C GLU A 60 -0.05 9.17 -2.42
N ALA A 61 -1.05 8.31 -2.60
CA ALA A 61 -1.85 8.21 -3.81
C ALA A 61 -3.33 8.15 -3.46
N LYS A 62 -4.15 8.94 -4.16
CA LYS A 62 -5.60 8.86 -4.09
C LYS A 62 -6.09 7.83 -5.11
N LEU A 63 -6.85 6.86 -4.64
CA LEU A 63 -7.53 5.86 -5.44
C LEU A 63 -9.04 6.17 -5.45
N VAL A 64 -9.63 6.18 -6.64
CA VAL A 64 -11.08 6.30 -6.82
C VAL A 64 -11.59 5.00 -7.38
N LYS A 65 -12.43 4.29 -6.61
CA LYS A 65 -13.12 3.09 -7.07
C LYS A 65 -14.54 3.49 -7.50
N PRO A 66 -14.87 3.38 -8.81
CA PRO A 66 -16.22 3.67 -9.30
C PRO A 66 -17.25 2.66 -8.79
#